data_AF-A0A9P4NSS2-F1
#
_entry.id   AF-A0A9P4NSS2-F1
#
_cell.length_a   1.000
_cell.length_b   1.000
_cell.length_c   1.000
_cell.angle_alpha   90.00
_cell.angle_beta   90.00
_cell.angle_gamma   90.00
#
_symmetry.space_group_name_H-M   'P 1'
#
loop_
_entity.id
_entity.type
_entity.pdbx_description
1 polymer ?
#
loop_
_entity_poly.entity_id
_entity_poly.type
_entity_poly.pdbx_seq_one_letter_code
_entity_poly.pdbx_strand_id
1 'polypeptide(L)'
;MCWTEFGHLSLPRSETVHFSSDLDIIRPLRKRWLYNNWGYGLADCVIEKLTRDTWGRFLTEEIFRLNRMMNTTLHHVTESETYAEGYMSLTDDTPGLEEGKLLEGAVAVQSNIRELLQFYKHLMEAERIIKRLRGIVLRL
;
A
#
# COMPACT_ATOMS: atom_id res chain seq x y z
N MET A 1 -18.40 -3.98 -3.97
CA MET A 1 -18.40 -5.10 -3.00
C MET A 1 -17.28 -4.78 -2.02
N CYS A 2 -17.61 -4.07 -0.94
CA CYS A 2 -16.70 -3.55 0.09
C CYS A 2 -17.16 -3.96 1.49
N TRP A 3 -18.43 -4.35 1.63
CA TRP A 3 -19.12 -4.44 2.92
C TRP A 3 -18.74 -5.65 3.79
N THR A 4 -18.05 -6.65 3.23
CA THR A 4 -17.55 -7.82 3.98
C THR A 4 -16.08 -7.72 4.37
N GLU A 5 -15.32 -6.75 3.85
CA GLU A 5 -13.88 -6.61 4.15
C GLU A 5 -13.64 -5.86 5.47
N PHE A 6 -14.50 -4.90 5.84
CA PHE A 6 -14.24 -4.03 7.00
C PHE A 6 -14.62 -4.65 8.36
N GLY A 7 -15.49 -5.66 8.40
CA GLY A 7 -15.82 -6.37 9.66
C GLY A 7 -14.68 -7.21 10.24
N HIS A 8 -13.58 -7.37 9.48
CA HIS A 8 -12.43 -8.21 9.83
C HIS A 8 -11.10 -7.45 9.91
N LEU A 9 -11.08 -6.13 9.71
CA LEU A 9 -9.84 -5.32 9.76
C LEU A 9 -9.22 -5.23 11.16
N SER A 10 -9.97 -5.63 12.18
CA SER A 10 -9.49 -5.75 13.56
C SER A 10 -8.52 -6.93 13.76
N LEU A 11 -8.37 -7.82 12.76
CA LEU A 11 -7.48 -8.98 12.85
C LEU A 11 -6.01 -8.58 12.79
N PRO A 12 -5.13 -9.33 13.48
CA PRO A 12 -3.70 -9.07 13.44
C PRO A 12 -3.12 -9.45 12.08
N ARG A 13 -2.06 -8.75 11.67
CA ARG A 13 -1.31 -8.99 10.43
C ARG A 13 -0.89 -10.47 10.24
N SER A 14 -0.68 -11.21 11.32
CA SER A 14 -0.34 -12.65 11.29
C SER A 14 -1.37 -13.51 10.56
N GLU A 15 -2.63 -13.08 10.53
CA GLU A 15 -3.71 -13.83 9.89
C GLU A 15 -3.74 -13.67 8.36
N THR A 16 -3.04 -12.66 7.81
CA THR A 16 -3.09 -12.34 6.36
C THR A 16 -2.80 -13.54 5.46
N VAL A 17 -1.79 -14.35 5.81
CA VAL A 17 -1.41 -15.53 5.03
C VAL A 17 -2.44 -16.65 5.16
N HIS A 18 -2.99 -16.85 6.36
CA HIS A 18 -4.02 -17.85 6.59
C HIS A 18 -5.27 -17.54 5.77
N PHE A 19 -5.82 -16.33 5.90
CA PHE A 19 -6.99 -15.91 5.13
C PHE A 19 -6.77 -15.97 3.63
N SER A 20 -5.61 -15.53 3.16
CA SER A 20 -5.28 -15.56 1.72
C SER A 20 -5.21 -17.00 1.17
N SER A 21 -4.87 -17.98 2.00
CA SER A 21 -4.79 -19.39 1.62
C SER A 21 -6.15 -20.07 1.50
N ASP A 22 -7.17 -19.53 2.18
CA ASP A 22 -8.54 -20.03 2.15
C ASP A 22 -9.37 -19.43 1.00
N LEU A 23 -8.81 -18.50 0.21
CA LEU A 23 -9.50 -17.87 -0.92
C LEU A 23 -9.67 -18.82 -2.11
N ASP A 24 -10.87 -18.83 -2.68
CA ASP A 24 -11.19 -19.62 -3.88
C ASP A 24 -10.40 -19.15 -5.12
N ILE A 25 -9.84 -20.13 -5.84
CA ILE A 25 -9.23 -19.89 -7.14
C ILE A 25 -10.33 -19.81 -8.20
N ILE A 26 -10.85 -18.60 -8.43
CA ILE A 26 -11.92 -18.40 -9.42
C ILE A 26 -11.43 -18.41 -10.87
N ARG A 27 -10.13 -18.21 -11.13
CA ARG A 27 -9.52 -18.20 -12.48
C ARG A 27 -8.08 -18.70 -12.44
N PRO A 28 -7.54 -19.28 -13.52
CA PRO A 28 -6.14 -19.71 -13.54
C PRO A 28 -5.18 -18.53 -13.41
N LEU A 29 -4.03 -18.78 -12.77
CA LEU A 29 -2.99 -17.79 -12.51
C LEU A 29 -2.59 -17.03 -13.79
N ARG A 30 -2.50 -15.69 -13.69
CA ARG A 30 -2.10 -14.77 -14.77
C ARG A 30 -2.96 -14.81 -16.04
N LYS A 31 -4.16 -15.40 -16.00
CA LYS A 31 -5.09 -15.37 -17.14
C LYS A 31 -5.95 -14.11 -17.21
N ARG A 32 -6.20 -13.47 -16.07
CA ARG A 32 -6.96 -12.22 -15.98
C ARG A 32 -6.50 -11.42 -14.77
N TRP A 33 -6.51 -10.10 -14.90
CA TRP A 33 -6.33 -9.19 -13.77
C TRP A 33 -7.66 -8.97 -13.05
N LEU A 34 -7.64 -9.11 -11.72
CA LEU A 34 -8.76 -8.84 -10.83
C LEU A 34 -8.19 -8.06 -9.64
N TYR A 35 -8.88 -6.99 -9.25
CA TYR A 35 -8.54 -6.26 -8.04
C TYR A 35 -8.81 -7.14 -6.81
N ASN A 36 -7.85 -7.20 -5.89
CA ASN A 36 -7.94 -8.01 -4.68
C ASN A 36 -7.05 -7.41 -3.58
N ASN A 37 -7.65 -6.82 -2.54
CA ASN A 37 -6.93 -6.28 -1.39
C ASN A 37 -6.09 -7.35 -0.69
N TRP A 38 -6.61 -8.58 -0.56
CA TRP A 38 -5.86 -9.71 -0.01
C TRP A 38 -4.62 -10.06 -0.83
N GLY A 39 -4.66 -9.84 -2.14
CA GLY A 39 -3.49 -10.02 -3.00
C GLY A 39 -2.39 -9.00 -2.69
N TYR A 40 -2.76 -7.75 -2.42
CA TYR A 40 -1.81 -6.71 -2.00
C TYR A 40 -1.30 -6.95 -0.58
N GLY A 41 -2.16 -7.36 0.35
CA GLY A 41 -1.77 -7.78 1.70
C GLY A 41 -0.89 -9.05 1.70
N LEU A 42 -1.01 -9.96 0.74
CA LEU A 42 -0.06 -11.07 0.65
C LEU A 42 1.30 -10.60 0.11
N ALA A 43 1.29 -9.63 -0.80
CA ALA A 43 2.52 -9.10 -1.40
C ALA A 43 3.40 -8.37 -0.37
N ASP A 44 2.81 -7.60 0.56
CA ASP A 44 3.57 -6.96 1.63
C ASP A 44 4.25 -8.00 2.55
N CYS A 45 3.57 -9.11 2.88
CA CYS A 45 4.09 -10.21 3.70
C CYS A 45 5.30 -10.88 3.04
N VAL A 46 5.28 -11.01 1.71
CA VAL A 46 6.43 -11.50 0.94
C VAL A 46 7.60 -10.52 1.03
N ILE A 47 7.35 -9.22 0.93
CA ILE A 47 8.38 -8.19 1.02
C ILE A 47 9.03 -8.24 2.40
N GLU A 48 8.25 -8.19 3.48
CA GLU A 48 8.77 -8.26 4.85
C GLU A 48 9.64 -9.51 5.09
N LYS A 49 9.18 -10.66 4.59
CA LYS A 49 9.93 -11.91 4.71
C LYS A 49 11.29 -11.85 3.99
N LEU A 50 11.34 -11.21 2.83
CA LEU A 50 12.56 -11.10 2.02
C LEU A 50 13.52 -10.04 2.55
N THR A 51 12.98 -8.92 3.04
CA THR A 51 13.78 -7.78 3.53
C THR A 51 14.18 -7.92 4.99
N ARG A 52 13.42 -8.71 5.78
CA ARG A 52 13.49 -8.79 7.25
C ARG A 52 13.15 -7.48 7.95
N ASP A 53 12.33 -6.65 7.28
CA ASP A 53 11.84 -5.36 7.76
C ASP A 53 10.31 -5.39 7.84
N THR A 54 9.72 -4.50 8.64
CA THR A 54 8.27 -4.27 8.56
C THR A 54 7.94 -3.57 7.25
N TRP A 55 6.71 -3.73 6.77
CA TRP A 55 6.24 -3.09 5.56
C TRP A 55 6.34 -1.56 5.66
N GLY A 56 5.95 -0.99 6.79
CA GLY A 56 6.05 0.45 7.03
C GLY A 56 7.50 0.94 7.04
N ARG A 57 8.43 0.21 7.66
CA ARG A 57 9.86 0.55 7.63
C ARG A 57 10.43 0.45 6.22
N PHE A 58 10.10 -0.61 5.50
CA PHE A 58 10.52 -0.80 4.12
C PHE A 58 10.06 0.36 3.23
N LEU A 59 8.79 0.74 3.29
CA LEU A 59 8.27 1.87 2.52
C LEU A 59 8.92 3.19 2.92
N THR A 60 9.14 3.40 4.23
CA THR A 60 9.78 4.61 4.74
C THR A 60 11.18 4.76 4.16
N GLU A 61 11.99 3.71 4.19
CA GLU A 61 13.39 3.76 3.76
C GLU A 61 13.55 3.71 2.24
N GLU A 62 12.84 2.82 1.57
CA GLU A 62 13.05 2.52 0.14
C GLU A 62 12.18 3.37 -0.79
N ILE A 63 11.12 4.00 -0.27
CA ILE A 63 10.22 4.84 -1.06
C ILE A 63 10.17 6.27 -0.51
N PHE A 64 9.68 6.47 0.72
CA PHE A 64 9.31 7.80 1.20
C PHE A 64 10.53 8.71 1.38
N ARG A 65 11.58 8.23 2.05
CA ARG A 65 12.80 9.01 2.30
C ARG A 65 13.52 9.38 1.01
N LEU A 66 13.61 8.45 0.06
CA LEU A 66 14.22 8.70 -1.25
C LEU A 66 13.45 9.74 -2.07
N ASN A 67 12.12 9.81 -1.87
CA ASN A 67 11.24 10.75 -2.56
C ASN A 67 10.97 12.05 -1.78
N ARG A 68 11.62 12.25 -0.62
CA ARG A 68 11.40 13.40 0.28
C ARG A 68 9.95 13.54 0.75
N MET A 69 9.30 12.41 1.01
CA MET A 69 7.92 12.33 1.50
C MET A 69 7.92 12.19 3.03
N MET A 70 8.17 13.29 3.74
CA MET A 70 8.43 13.28 5.19
C MET A 70 7.15 13.21 6.05
N ASN A 71 5.99 13.48 5.46
CA ASN A 71 4.69 13.43 6.13
C ASN A 71 3.84 12.24 5.64
N THR A 72 4.46 11.33 4.89
CA THR A 72 3.83 10.11 4.40
C THR A 72 4.17 8.96 5.34
N THR A 73 3.14 8.28 5.85
CA THR A 73 3.29 7.33 6.96
C THR A 73 2.23 6.24 6.90
N LEU A 74 2.49 5.11 7.55
CA LEU A 74 1.51 4.06 7.83
C LEU A 74 1.05 4.09 9.30
N HIS A 75 1.73 4.88 10.15
CA HIS A 75 1.33 5.14 11.52
C HIS A 75 0.43 6.37 11.56
N HIS A 76 -0.85 6.17 11.84
CA HIS A 76 -1.85 7.22 11.85
C HIS A 76 -1.84 7.90 13.22
N VAL A 77 -1.59 9.21 13.25
CA VAL A 77 -1.60 10.00 14.50
C VAL A 77 -2.83 10.90 14.46
N THR A 78 -3.94 10.41 15.02
CA THR A 78 -5.25 11.06 14.99
C THR A 78 -5.27 12.42 15.68
N GLU A 79 -4.37 12.65 16.63
CA GLU A 79 -4.23 13.91 17.37
C GLU A 79 -3.38 14.95 16.63
N SER A 80 -2.80 14.61 15.48
CA SER A 80 -1.98 15.54 14.70
C SER A 80 -2.84 16.66 14.10
N GLU A 81 -2.36 17.91 14.16
CA GLU A 81 -3.00 19.05 13.49
C GLU A 81 -3.12 18.88 11.97
N THR A 82 -2.30 18.00 11.38
CA THR A 82 -2.30 17.70 9.95
C THR A 82 -3.14 16.47 9.59
N TYR A 83 -3.72 15.79 10.58
CA TYR A 83 -4.60 14.65 10.38
C TYR A 83 -5.99 15.14 9.95
N ALA A 84 -6.49 14.60 8.84
CA ALA A 84 -7.84 14.86 8.38
C ALA A 84 -8.76 13.72 8.82
N GLU A 85 -9.82 14.05 9.55
CA GLU A 85 -10.83 13.07 9.94
C GLU A 85 -11.62 12.59 8.71
N GLY A 86 -11.75 11.27 8.59
CA GLY A 86 -12.56 10.64 7.55
C GLY A 86 -14.04 10.69 7.90
N TYR A 87 -14.87 11.15 6.96
CA TYR A 87 -16.33 11.15 7.13
C TYR A 87 -16.93 9.91 6.46
N MET A 88 -17.66 9.09 7.22
CA MET A 88 -18.36 7.91 6.71
C MET A 88 -19.86 8.03 6.96
N SER A 89 -20.68 7.40 6.10
CA SER A 89 -22.14 7.46 6.17
C SER A 89 -22.76 6.71 7.36
N LEU A 90 -21.97 6.00 8.17
CA LEU A 90 -22.40 5.24 9.35
C LEU A 90 -21.57 5.69 10.56
N THR A 91 -22.25 5.85 11.70
CA THR A 91 -21.76 6.57 12.89
C THR A 91 -20.78 5.81 13.77
N ASP A 92 -20.56 4.51 13.51
CA ASP A 92 -20.15 3.61 14.58
C ASP A 92 -18.76 2.97 14.42
N ASP A 93 -18.01 3.22 13.34
CA ASP A 93 -16.64 2.72 13.25
C ASP A 93 -15.82 3.49 12.21
N THR A 94 -14.81 4.23 12.65
CA THR A 94 -13.70 4.62 11.78
C THR A 94 -12.73 3.43 11.75
N PRO A 95 -12.64 2.65 10.66
CA PRO A 95 -11.74 1.51 10.63
C PRO A 95 -10.30 2.00 10.82
N GLY A 96 -9.61 1.46 11.84
CA GLY A 96 -8.18 1.70 12.07
C GLY A 96 -7.36 1.02 10.98
N LEU A 97 -7.04 1.75 9.91
CA LEU A 97 -6.28 1.27 8.76
C LEU A 97 -4.80 1.63 8.90
N GLU A 98 -4.11 1.07 9.88
CA GLU A 98 -2.73 1.45 10.23
C GLU A 98 -1.73 0.29 10.13
N GLU A 99 -0.45 0.60 10.33
CA GLU A 99 0.60 -0.43 10.43
C GLU A 99 0.32 -1.46 11.54
N GLY A 100 0.63 -2.72 11.27
CA GLY A 100 0.37 -3.88 12.11
C GLY A 100 -1.02 -4.50 11.93
N LYS A 101 -1.89 -3.89 11.11
CA LYS A 101 -3.25 -4.39 10.84
C LYS A 101 -3.33 -5.22 9.57
N LEU A 102 -4.42 -5.98 9.47
CA LEU A 102 -4.74 -6.72 8.25
C LEU A 102 -4.83 -5.78 7.05
N LEU A 103 -4.29 -6.20 5.90
CA LEU A 103 -4.35 -5.44 4.64
C LEU A 103 -3.64 -4.09 4.64
N GLU A 104 -2.70 -3.84 5.56
CA GLU A 104 -1.98 -2.55 5.61
C GLU A 104 -1.33 -2.16 4.27
N GLY A 105 -0.77 -3.11 3.51
CA GLY A 105 -0.19 -2.85 2.20
C GLY A 105 -1.20 -2.48 1.11
N ALA A 106 -2.49 -2.67 1.37
CA ALA A 106 -3.54 -2.26 0.46
C ALA A 106 -4.03 -0.83 0.72
N VAL A 107 -4.07 -0.39 1.99
CA VAL A 107 -4.84 0.81 2.38
C VAL A 107 -4.22 1.72 3.44
N ALA A 108 -3.13 1.32 4.11
CA ALA A 108 -2.68 2.02 5.32
C ALA A 108 -1.85 3.29 5.08
N VAL A 109 -1.45 3.60 3.85
CA VAL A 109 -0.61 4.77 3.59
C VAL A 109 -1.43 6.06 3.68
N GLN A 110 -1.04 6.96 4.59
CA GLN A 110 -1.49 8.34 4.66
C GLN A 110 -0.43 9.28 4.10
N SER A 111 -0.87 10.30 3.36
CA SER A 111 0.00 11.33 2.79
C SER A 111 -0.79 12.63 2.63
N ASN A 112 -0.07 13.74 2.45
CA ASN A 112 -0.66 14.98 1.96
C ASN A 112 -0.54 15.10 0.43
N ILE A 113 -1.31 16.02 -0.15
CA ILE A 113 -1.35 16.26 -1.61
C ILE A 113 0.02 16.67 -2.16
N ARG A 114 0.78 17.50 -1.43
CA ARG A 114 2.08 18.01 -1.87
C ARG A 114 3.07 16.86 -2.11
N GLU A 115 3.14 15.91 -1.19
CA GLU A 115 4.06 14.78 -1.27
C GLU A 115 3.62 13.74 -2.31
N LEU A 116 2.31 13.49 -2.45
CA LEU A 116 1.81 12.65 -3.55
C LEU A 116 2.16 13.25 -4.91
N LEU A 117 1.97 14.56 -5.11
CA LEU A 117 2.35 15.22 -6.36
C LEU A 117 3.86 15.15 -6.62
N GLN A 118 4.68 15.27 -5.57
CA GLN A 118 6.13 15.09 -5.67
C GLN A 118 6.50 13.66 -6.10
N PHE A 119 5.85 12.65 -5.52
CA PHE A 119 6.04 11.25 -5.90
C PHE A 119 5.68 11.00 -7.37
N TYR A 120 4.50 11.46 -7.81
CA TYR A 120 4.08 11.33 -9.21
C TYR A 120 5.04 12.03 -10.17
N LYS A 121 5.57 13.20 -9.80
CA LYS A 121 6.60 13.89 -10.58
C LYS A 121 7.84 13.01 -10.76
N HIS A 122 8.37 12.42 -9.68
CA HIS A 122 9.52 11.52 -9.77
C HIS A 122 9.23 10.28 -10.64
N LEU A 123 8.04 9.68 -10.54
CA LEU A 123 7.65 8.56 -11.40
C LEU A 123 7.64 8.93 -12.89
N MET A 124 7.08 10.08 -13.24
CA MET A 124 7.06 10.58 -14.63
C MET A 124 8.47 10.89 -15.15
N GLU A 125 9.34 11.45 -14.31
CA GLU A 125 10.74 11.71 -14.65
C GLU A 125 11.51 10.41 -14.88
N ALA A 126 11.34 9.42 -13.99
CA ALA A 126 11.95 8.10 -14.14
C ALA A 126 11.49 7.41 -15.43
N GLU A 127 10.20 7.48 -15.77
CA GLU A 127 9.66 6.93 -17.02
C GLU A 127 10.32 7.57 -18.25
N ARG A 128 10.48 8.91 -18.26
CA ARG A 128 11.17 9.64 -19.34
C ARG A 128 12.63 9.19 -19.47
N ILE A 129 13.34 9.00 -18.37
CA ILE A 129 14.73 8.53 -18.36
C ILE A 129 14.81 7.11 -18.93
N ILE A 130 13.95 6.18 -18.47
CA ILE A 130 13.93 4.79 -18.95
C ILE A 130 13.64 4.73 -20.45
N LYS A 131 12.67 5.51 -20.95
CA LYS A 131 12.37 5.59 -22.39
C LYS A 131 13.57 6.09 -23.18
N ARG A 132 14.28 7.10 -22.68
CA ARG A 132 15.50 7.63 -23.33
C ARG A 132 16.61 6.57 -23.37
N LEU A 133 16.86 5.87 -22.26
CA LEU A 133 17.87 4.80 -22.19
C LEU A 133 17.54 3.64 -23.14
N ARG A 134 16.28 3.19 -23.19
CA ARG A 134 15.83 2.15 -24.14
C ARG A 134 15.98 2.61 -25.60
N GLY A 135 15.67 3.87 -25.89
CA GLY A 135 15.86 4.45 -27.23
C GLY A 135 17.32 4.57 -27.66
N ILE A 136 18.27 4.63 -26.71
CA ILE A 136 19.71 4.60 -26.97
C ILE A 136 20.18 3.16 -27.21
N VAL A 137 19.70 2.20 -26.41
CA VAL A 137 20.07 0.77 -26.54
C VAL A 137 19.57 0.14 -27.85
N LEU A 138 18.44 0.61 -28.40
CA LEU A 138 17.91 0.13 -29.69
C LEU A 138 18.58 0.76 -30.93
N ARG A 139 19.54 1.68 -30.73
CA ARG A 139 20.27 2.37 -31.82
C ARG A 139 21.75 1.95 -31.93
N LEU A 140 22.22 1.05 -31.08
CA LEU A 140 23.52 0.40 -31.13
C LEU A 140 23.36 -1.02 -31.67
#